data_AF-A0AAN0N4F7-F1
#
_entry.id   AF-A0AAN0N4F7-F1
#
_cell.length_a   1.000
_cell.length_b   1.000
_cell.length_c   1.000
_cell.angle_alpha   90.00
_cell.angle_beta   90.00
_cell.angle_gamma   90.00
#
_symmetry.space_group_name_H-M   'P 1'
#
loop_
_entity.id
_entity.type
_entity.pdbx_description
1 polymer ?
#
loop_
_entity_poly.entity_id
_entity_poly.type
_entity_poly.pdbx_seq_one_letter_code
_entity_poly.pdbx_strand_id
1 'polypeptide(L)' 'MAEIHEFPKTKSQREAERRLVEAMRNVNHAIRAAAKCGFEISIVPLTAHATYSAEPLPLVNIQAHLPGRVSRQEVADF' A
#
# COMPACT_ATOMS: atom_id res chain seq x y z
N MET A 1 -29.33 6.80 -24.99
CA MET A 1 -28.53 6.71 -23.75
C MET A 1 -28.31 5.23 -23.51
N ALA A 2 -27.05 4.75 -23.50
CA ALA A 2 -26.79 3.33 -23.30
C ALA A 2 -26.99 3.00 -21.81
N GLU A 3 -27.93 2.11 -21.49
CA GLU A 3 -28.05 1.53 -20.16
C GLU A 3 -26.84 0.65 -19.91
N ILE A 4 -25.85 1.20 -19.19
CA ILE A 4 -24.69 0.44 -18.72
C ILE A 4 -25.22 -0.57 -17.70
N HIS A 5 -25.50 -1.79 -18.16
CA HIS A 5 -25.78 -2.91 -17.28
C HIS A 5 -24.45 -3.31 -16.63
N GLU A 6 -24.20 -2.84 -15.42
CA GLU A 6 -23.10 -3.33 -14.60
C GLU A 6 -23.33 -4.82 -14.36
N PHE A 7 -22.54 -5.66 -15.03
CA PHE A 7 -22.54 -7.09 -14.78
C PHE A 7 -22.30 -7.32 -13.28
N PRO A 8 -23.16 -8.09 -12.59
CA PRO A 8 -22.98 -8.31 -11.17
C PRO A 8 -21.63 -8.98 -10.94
N LYS A 9 -20.77 -8.33 -10.12
CA LYS A 9 -19.47 -8.88 -9.73
C LYS A 9 -19.63 -10.33 -9.28
N THR A 10 -18.78 -11.22 -9.80
CA THR A 10 -18.76 -12.62 -9.38
C THR A 10 -18.40 -12.74 -7.90
N LYS A 11 -18.75 -13.87 -7.27
CA LYS A 11 -18.40 -14.12 -5.87
C LYS A 11 -16.90 -13.92 -5.61
N SER A 12 -16.07 -14.43 -6.52
CA SER A 12 -14.60 -14.32 -6.45
C SER A 12 -14.11 -12.87 -6.57
N GLN A 13 -14.72 -12.05 -7.42
CA GLN A 13 -14.37 -10.63 -7.54
C GLN A 13 -14.71 -9.84 -6.27
N ARG A 14 -15.89 -10.08 -5.68
CA ARG A 14 -16.29 -9.44 -4.41
C ARG A 14 -15.39 -9.85 -3.26
N GLU A 15 -15.01 -11.12 -3.22
CA GLU A 15 -14.10 -11.64 -2.19
C GLU A 15 -12.69 -11.04 -2.33
N ALA A 16 -12.17 -10.95 -3.56
CA ALA A 16 -10.89 -10.30 -3.84
C ALA A 16 -10.91 -8.81 -3.45
N GLU A 17 -11.98 -8.08 -3.80
CA GLU A 17 -12.17 -6.68 -3.42
C GLU A 17 -12.20 -6.50 -1.90
N ARG A 18 -12.96 -7.34 -1.19
CA ARG A 18 -13.04 -7.29 0.28
C ARG A 18 -11.68 -7.55 0.92
N ARG A 19 -10.95 -8.56 0.44
CA ARG A 19 -9.60 -8.90 0.92
C ARG A 19 -8.62 -7.75 0.69
N LEU A 20 -8.70 -7.09 -0.47
CA LEU A 20 -7.85 -5.94 -0.78
C LEU A 20 -8.12 -4.77 0.17
N VAL A 21 -9.40 -4.43 0.41
CA VAL A 21 -9.79 -3.35 1.33
C VAL A 21 -9.30 -3.63 2.74
N GLU A 22 -9.44 -4.87 3.21
CA GLU A 22 -8.99 -5.27 4.55
C GLU A 22 -7.46 -5.21 4.67
N ALA A 23 -6.73 -5.72 3.68
CA ALA A 23 -5.27 -5.64 3.63
C ALA A 23 -4.79 -4.18 3.66
N MET A 24 -5.42 -3.29 2.88
CA MET A 24 -5.06 -1.87 2.85
C MET A 24 -5.32 -1.16 4.18
N ARG A 25 -6.35 -1.55 4.94
CA ARG A 25 -6.56 -1.02 6.30
C ARG A 25 -5.42 -1.40 7.23
N ASN A 26 -4.96 -2.65 7.16
CA ASN A 26 -3.83 -3.13 7.97
C ASN A 26 -2.52 -2.44 7.57
N VAL A 27 -2.28 -2.27 6.27
CA VAL A 27 -1.13 -1.50 5.75
C VAL A 27 -1.16 -0.07 6.28
N ASN A 28 -2.30 0.62 6.21
CA ASN A 28 -2.43 1.98 6.73
C ASN A 28 -2.19 2.05 8.25
N HIS A 29 -2.60 1.04 9.00
CA HIS A 29 -2.31 0.96 10.43
C HIS A 29 -0.81 0.81 10.70
N ALA A 30 -0.12 -0.08 9.97
CA ALA A 30 1.32 -0.27 10.08
C ALA A 30 2.11 0.99 9.70
N ILE A 31 1.72 1.67 8.62
CA ILE A 31 2.31 2.95 8.19
C ILE A 31 2.17 3.99 9.31
N ARG A 32 0.98 4.12 9.90
CA ARG A 32 0.76 5.07 11.00
C ARG A 32 1.61 4.74 12.23
N ALA A 33 1.78 3.46 12.55
CA ALA A 33 2.64 3.04 13.65
C ALA A 33 4.12 3.38 13.38
N ALA A 34 4.62 3.06 12.19
CA ALA A 34 6.00 3.38 11.80
C ALA A 34 6.26 4.90 11.79
N ALA A 35 5.32 5.70 11.27
CA ALA A 35 5.43 7.16 11.27
C ALA A 35 5.47 7.75 12.69
N LYS A 36 4.68 7.19 13.63
CA LYS A 36 4.74 7.59 15.05
C LYS A 36 6.09 7.31 15.70
N CYS A 37 6.81 6.29 15.23
CA CYS A 37 8.15 5.95 15.68
C CYS A 37 9.25 6.78 15.00
N GLY A 38 8.91 7.76 14.15
CA GLY A 38 9.88 8.62 13.47
C GLY A 38 10.51 8.00 12.22
N PHE A 39 9.93 6.93 11.67
CA PHE A 39 10.38 6.39 10.39
C PHE A 39 9.88 7.26 9.22
N GLU A 40 10.76 7.52 8.26
CA GLU A 40 10.39 8.02 6.95
C GLU A 40 9.88 6.85 6.10
N ILE A 41 8.67 6.99 5.56
CA ILE A 41 8.00 5.93 4.81
C ILE A 41 7.96 6.31 3.33
N SER A 42 8.53 5.46 2.48
CA SER A 42 8.49 5.61 1.03
C SER A 42 7.62 4.52 0.40
N ILE A 43 6.70 4.92 -0.48
CA ILE A 43 5.81 4.02 -1.21
C ILE A 43 6.20 4.06 -2.68
N VAL A 44 6.65 2.93 -3.23
CA VAL A 44 7.10 2.83 -4.62
C VAL A 44 6.13 1.93 -5.39
N PRO A 45 5.40 2.46 -6.38
CA PRO A 45 4.62 1.63 -7.28
C PRO A 45 5.56 0.82 -8.17
N LEU A 46 5.32 -0.48 -8.24
CA LEU A 46 6.03 -1.42 -9.08
C LEU A 46 5.05 -2.07 -10.05
N THR A 47 5.60 -2.57 -11.16
CA THR A 47 4.85 -3.39 -12.11
C THR A 47 5.52 -4.75 -12.19
N ALA A 48 4.73 -5.82 -12.05
CA ALA A 48 5.21 -7.19 -12.28
C ALA A 48 4.56 -7.78 -13.50
N HIS A 49 5.37 -8.42 -14.34
CA HIS A 49 4.88 -9.21 -15.45
C HIS A 49 4.77 -10.66 -15.00
N ALA A 50 3.55 -11.18 -14.87
CA ALA A 50 3.34 -12.59 -14.61
C ALA A 50 3.43 -13.38 -15.92
N THR A 51 4.02 -14.58 -15.87
CA THR A 51 4.14 -15.49 -17.03
C THR A 51 2.79 -15.89 -17.64
N TYR A 52 1.69 -15.72 -16.91
CA TYR A 52 0.33 -16.09 -17.32
C TYR A 52 -0.59 -14.90 -17.61
N SER A 53 -0.10 -13.65 -17.55
CA SER A 53 -0.91 -12.46 -17.80
C SER A 53 -0.20 -11.53 -18.78
N ALA A 54 -0.90 -11.15 -19.86
CA ALA A 54 -0.41 -10.13 -20.80
C ALA A 54 -0.42 -8.73 -20.20
N GLU A 55 -1.29 -8.48 -19.20
CA GLU A 55 -1.37 -7.20 -18.52
C GLU A 55 -0.44 -7.16 -17.31
N PRO A 56 0.35 -6.08 -17.13
CA PRO A 56 1.21 -5.90 -15.97
C PRO A 56 0.38 -5.82 -14.70
N LEU A 57 0.77 -6.59 -13.69
CA LEU A 57 0.14 -6.58 -12.37
C LEU A 57 0.68 -5.40 -11.56
N PRO A 58 -0.20 -4.57 -10.97
CA PRO A 58 0.23 -3.49 -10.10
C PRO A 58 0.74 -4.08 -8.77
N LEU A 59 1.94 -3.67 -8.37
CA LEU A 59 2.54 -3.99 -7.09
C LEU A 59 2.89 -2.69 -6.35
N VAL A 60 2.96 -2.76 -5.03
CA VAL A 60 3.37 -1.63 -4.20
C VAL A 60 4.44 -2.13 -3.24
N ASN A 61 5.61 -1.48 -3.28
CA ASN A 61 6.66 -1.70 -2.29
C ASN A 61 6.60 -0.58 -1.26
N ILE A 62 6.60 -0.93 0.02
CA ILE A 62 6.55 0.02 1.13
C ILE A 62 7.82 -0.18 1.93
N GLN A 63 8.62 0.86 2.04
CA GLN A 63 9.86 0.86 2.81
C GLN A 63 9.77 1.87 3.93
N ALA A 64 10.32 1.51 5.10
CA ALA A 64 10.43 2.38 6.26
C ALA A 64 11.91 2.53 6.59
N HIS A 65 12.39 3.77 6.64
CA HIS A 65 13.79 4.11 6.89
C HIS A 65 13.88 5.02 8.12
N LEU A 66 14.86 4.78 8.98
CA LEU A 66 15.17 5.74 10.05
C LEU A 66 15.98 6.89 9.45
N PRO A 67 15.64 8.16 9.71
CA PRO A 67 16.44 9.27 9.26
C PRO A 67 17.82 9.18 9.94
N GLY A 68 18.85 8.82 9.18
CA GLY A 68 20.23 8.68 9.66
C GLY A 68 20.89 10.01 10.08
N ARG A 69 20.14 11.12 10.10
CA ARG A 69 20.56 12.43 10.59
C ARG A 69 19.47 13.02 11.46
N VAL A 70 19.52 12.72 12.75
CA VAL A 70 18.93 13.56 13.78
C VAL A 70 19.74 14.85 13.84
N SER A 71 19.07 16.00 13.84
CA SER A 71 19.75 17.26 14.12
C SER A 71 20.32 17.19 15.55
N ARG A 72 21.48 17.82 15.80
CA ARG A 72 22.12 17.82 17.13
C ARG A 72 21.20 18.39 18.22
N GLN A 73 20.15 19.12 17.83
CA GLN A 73 19.11 19.67 18.70
C GLN A 73 18.14 18.60 19.21
N GLU A 74 17.75 17.62 18.39
CA GLU A 74 16.82 16.55 18.81
C GLU A 74 17.45 15.54 19.76
N VAL A 75 18.78 15.47 19.82
CA VAL A 75 19.52 14.62 20.76
C VAL A 75 19.65 15.25 22.15
N ALA A 76 19.43 16.56 22.28
CA ALA A 76 19.56 17.27 23.55
C ALA A 76 18.30 17.21 24.43
N ASP A 77 17.16 16.78 23.86
CA ASP A 77 15.86 16.65 24.53
C ASP A 77 15.53 15.19 24.96
N PHE A 78 16.49 14.26 24.86
CA PHE A 78 16.44 12.90 25.41
C PHE A 78 17.41 12.73 26.58
#